data_AF-A0A822AT61-F1
#
_entry.id   AF-A0A822AT61-F1
#
_cell.length_a   1.000
_cell.length_b   1.000
_cell.length_c   1.000
_cell.angle_alpha   90.00
_cell.angle_beta   90.00
_cell.angle_gamma   90.00
#
_symmetry.space_group_name_H-M   'P 1'
#
loop_
_entity.id
_entity.type
_entity.pdbx_description
1 polymer ?
#
loop_
_entity_poly.entity_id
_entity_poly.type
_entity_poly.pdbx_seq_one_letter_code
_entity_poly.pdbx_strand_id
1 'polypeptide(L)'
;MTTKLINDSSSYNFVSNSFLSTSTNRKKALEFATSRAPPNDTLTSILLEINVDLNANSKPYADIRHLSAFSEEEEILFMLGCVFRIDDINYDEQTKLWMANLTLCSEDDQDMKNFSSSLDNQLKGQNQLIAIGYNFIDMLKYDDAQKHFEKILKQNLAKDNIELAYCYHGLAKANEKQGNSNLSIENLNQALNYLSKSSSSDDHPLISQCYNDLGLAYSDQGDYKTAFEFFDKALQTKNNIPSATYSGLSQVHFQMKHYQIALEYLQKSLQSQSNTDLVSITKTYIDMGKVYAVMNKKEEASKMFDKALETQIKELSPDHPDLAYTYAEIGLMYSQIGDQQKALEFIEKAHKLQSETLPNNHSDFAQSYKNFGNLYMKLGDLDKALSYYEKLLENQLKTLSSSHPSVIETYRIIGHVYWKKRDFNQASIYFNKVLDGELERSKPGDSPLSSAYKTLGELYFDKYNVHLNENDLNDALNFYLKCLENELETKLYEDESLINLYEVIGDICFKKHDFNQSLVYYN
;
A
#
# COMPACT_ATOMS: atom_id res chain seq x y z
N MET A 1 16.88 8.79 -17.76
CA MET A 1 16.61 9.49 -16.48
C MET A 1 15.65 10.63 -16.74
N THR A 2 14.60 10.76 -15.95
CA THR A 2 13.83 12.00 -15.86
C THR A 2 14.12 12.56 -14.48
N THR A 3 15.06 13.49 -14.38
CA THR A 3 15.46 14.09 -13.09
C THR A 3 14.96 15.52 -13.04
N LYS A 4 14.01 15.78 -12.12
CA LYS A 4 13.76 17.14 -11.65
C LYS A 4 14.80 17.41 -10.56
N LEU A 5 15.76 18.28 -10.84
CA LEU A 5 16.59 18.89 -9.79
C LEU A 5 15.68 19.82 -8.98
N ILE A 6 15.10 19.30 -7.89
CA ILE A 6 14.45 20.14 -6.88
C ILE A 6 15.54 20.52 -5.89
N ASN A 7 16.03 21.76 -5.98
CA ASN A 7 16.73 22.41 -4.88
C ASN A 7 15.67 22.77 -3.82
N ASP A 8 15.28 21.82 -2.98
CA ASP A 8 14.64 22.12 -1.69
C ASP A 8 15.28 21.28 -0.60
N SER A 9 16.08 21.94 0.23
CA SER A 9 16.86 21.38 1.33
C SER A 9 16.01 20.97 2.55
N SER A 10 14.74 20.62 2.37
CA SER A 10 13.78 20.50 3.48
C SER A 10 12.78 19.33 3.37
N SER A 11 12.93 18.43 2.40
CA SER A 11 12.09 17.22 2.36
C SER A 11 12.86 16.00 1.87
N TYR A 12 12.95 14.98 2.73
CA TYR A 12 13.37 13.61 2.38
C TYR A 12 12.27 12.88 1.60
N ASN A 13 11.64 13.56 0.64
CA ASN A 13 10.70 12.94 -0.31
C ASN A 13 11.33 13.03 -1.70
N PHE A 14 12.30 12.16 -1.97
CA PHE A 14 12.71 11.87 -3.33
C PHE A 14 11.61 11.04 -4.00
N VAL A 15 10.55 11.69 -4.49
CA VAL A 15 9.71 11.07 -5.52
C VAL A 15 10.48 11.19 -6.83
N SER A 16 11.47 10.34 -7.03
CA SER A 16 12.12 10.17 -8.32
C SER A 16 11.38 9.08 -9.08
N ASN A 17 10.49 9.46 -10.01
CA ASN A 17 10.03 8.57 -11.08
C ASN A 17 11.16 8.37 -12.11
N SER A 18 12.32 7.90 -11.65
CA SER A 18 13.50 7.61 -12.44
C SER A 18 13.51 6.13 -12.79
N PHE A 19 12.93 5.77 -13.94
CA PHE A 19 12.98 4.40 -14.42
C PHE A 19 14.21 4.21 -15.33
N LEU A 20 15.01 3.17 -15.05
CA LEU A 20 16.11 2.70 -15.90
C LEU A 20 15.65 1.41 -16.57
N SER A 21 15.64 1.36 -17.90
CA SER A 21 15.41 0.10 -18.61
C SER A 21 16.73 -0.67 -18.68
N THR A 22 16.77 -1.90 -18.17
CA THR A 22 17.91 -2.82 -18.30
C THR A 22 17.83 -3.67 -19.58
N SER A 23 16.86 -3.38 -20.46
CA SER A 23 16.68 -4.17 -21.68
C SER A 23 17.83 -3.94 -22.65
N THR A 24 18.51 -5.03 -23.02
CA THR A 24 19.47 -5.04 -24.14
C THR A 24 18.78 -4.82 -25.49
N ASN A 25 17.44 -4.85 -25.53
CA ASN A 25 16.65 -4.58 -26.73
C ASN A 25 16.23 -3.11 -26.77
N ARG A 26 16.93 -2.33 -27.59
CA ARG A 26 16.68 -0.89 -27.81
C ARG A 26 15.22 -0.57 -28.11
N LYS A 27 14.52 -1.41 -28.89
CA LYS A 27 13.12 -1.17 -29.24
C LYS A 27 12.21 -1.21 -28.01
N LYS A 28 12.42 -2.16 -27.10
CA LYS A 28 11.66 -2.28 -25.85
C LYS A 28 11.94 -1.13 -24.89
N ALA A 29 13.21 -0.72 -24.78
CA ALA A 29 13.60 0.43 -23.97
C ALA A 29 12.98 1.74 -24.50
N LEU A 30 12.94 1.89 -25.82
CA LEU A 30 12.33 3.03 -26.49
C LEU A 30 10.81 3.06 -26.29
N GLU A 31 10.10 1.95 -26.52
CA GLU A 31 8.66 1.81 -26.27
C GLU A 31 8.30 2.17 -24.81
N PHE A 32 9.11 1.71 -23.86
CA PHE A 32 8.96 2.03 -22.44
C PHE A 32 9.18 3.53 -22.15
N ALA A 33 10.22 4.14 -22.74
CA ALA A 33 10.52 5.56 -22.54
C ALA A 33 9.45 6.46 -23.17
N THR A 34 9.01 6.15 -24.40
CA THR A 34 8.01 6.93 -25.14
C THR A 34 6.61 6.83 -24.54
N SER A 35 6.25 5.71 -23.91
CA SER A 35 4.95 5.55 -23.25
C SER A 35 4.84 6.34 -21.94
N ARG A 36 5.96 6.76 -21.36
CA ARG A 36 6.02 7.55 -20.11
C ARG A 36 6.52 8.98 -20.29
N ALA A 37 6.91 9.37 -21.50
CA ALA A 37 7.28 10.74 -21.82
C ALA A 37 6.01 11.62 -21.90
N PRO A 38 5.88 12.68 -21.08
CA PRO A 38 4.73 13.57 -21.19
C PRO A 38 4.77 14.31 -22.54
N PRO A 39 3.61 14.63 -23.14
CA PRO A 39 3.53 15.20 -24.49
C PRO A 39 3.91 16.69 -24.56
N ASN A 40 4.16 17.37 -23.43
CA ASN A 40 4.47 18.80 -23.39
C ASN A 40 5.97 19.09 -23.63
N ASP A 41 6.26 20.11 -24.44
CA ASP A 41 7.62 20.55 -24.84
C ASP A 41 8.48 21.11 -23.69
N THR A 42 7.99 21.10 -22.45
CA THR A 42 8.68 21.63 -21.26
C THR A 42 9.45 20.57 -20.47
N LEU A 43 9.23 19.27 -20.74
CA LEU A 43 9.86 18.19 -19.98
C LEU A 43 10.82 17.37 -20.85
N THR A 44 12.10 17.45 -20.50
CA THR A 44 13.19 16.80 -21.23
C THR A 44 13.32 15.34 -20.79
N SER A 45 12.80 14.41 -21.58
CA SER A 45 13.02 12.97 -21.36
C SER A 45 14.38 12.55 -21.91
N ILE A 46 15.27 12.05 -21.05
CA ILE A 46 16.62 11.62 -21.44
C ILE A 46 16.68 10.09 -21.48
N LEU A 47 16.88 9.53 -22.67
CA LEU A 47 17.22 8.13 -22.87
C LEU A 47 18.72 7.95 -22.66
N LEU A 48 19.09 7.08 -21.71
CA LEU A 48 20.49 6.73 -21.46
C LEU A 48 20.79 5.42 -22.18
N GLU A 49 21.70 5.45 -23.16
CA GLU A 49 22.21 4.26 -23.83
C GLU A 49 23.56 3.92 -23.20
N ILE A 50 23.59 2.86 -22.40
CA ILE A 50 24.81 2.40 -21.72
C ILE A 50 25.50 1.38 -22.63
N ASN A 51 26.63 1.77 -23.20
CA ASN A 51 27.47 0.86 -23.96
C ASN A 51 28.49 0.23 -23.02
N VAL A 52 28.25 -1.03 -22.63
CA VAL A 52 29.18 -1.81 -21.83
C VAL A 52 30.19 -2.47 -22.77
N ASP A 53 31.43 -1.98 -22.79
CA ASP A 53 32.53 -2.68 -23.45
C ASP A 53 32.87 -3.93 -22.64
N LEU A 54 32.55 -5.11 -23.17
CA LEU A 54 32.82 -6.40 -22.53
C LEU A 54 34.33 -6.69 -22.39
N ASN A 55 35.19 -5.94 -23.09
CA ASN A 55 36.65 -6.04 -22.98
C ASN A 55 37.24 -5.03 -21.98
N ALA A 56 36.44 -4.05 -21.52
CA ALA A 56 36.85 -3.16 -20.45
C ALA A 56 36.80 -3.92 -19.12
N ASN A 57 37.97 -4.30 -18.60
CA ASN A 57 38.12 -4.71 -17.20
C ASN A 57 37.98 -3.47 -16.31
N SER A 58 36.79 -2.88 -16.25
CA SER A 58 36.47 -1.89 -15.23
C SER A 58 35.72 -2.58 -14.11
N LYS A 59 36.37 -2.83 -12.96
CA LYS A 59 35.59 -2.93 -11.73
C LYS A 59 34.83 -1.62 -11.55
N PRO A 60 33.57 -1.65 -11.11
CA PRO A 60 32.90 -0.44 -10.64
C PRO A 60 33.83 0.27 -9.65
N TYR A 61 34.06 1.57 -9.86
CA TYR A 61 34.93 2.38 -9.01
C TYR A 61 34.51 2.35 -7.53
N ALA A 62 33.22 2.09 -7.27
CA ALA A 62 32.72 1.63 -5.99
C ALA A 62 32.06 0.24 -6.16
N ASP A 63 32.69 -0.79 -5.60
CA ASP A 63 32.05 -2.10 -5.44
C ASP A 63 31.13 -2.05 -4.21
N ILE A 64 29.90 -1.59 -4.42
CA ILE A 64 28.91 -1.41 -3.34
C ILE A 64 28.54 -2.76 -2.69
N ARG A 65 28.89 -3.91 -3.27
CA ARG A 65 28.78 -5.21 -2.57
C ARG A 65 29.59 -5.21 -1.26
N HIS A 66 30.63 -4.39 -1.16
CA HIS A 66 31.41 -4.22 0.07
C HIS A 66 30.88 -3.13 1.02
N LEU A 67 29.91 -2.31 0.58
CA LEU A 67 29.26 -1.26 1.36
C LEU A 67 27.84 -1.67 1.80
N SER A 68 27.17 -2.51 1.01
CA SER A 68 26.01 -3.31 1.41
C SER A 68 26.46 -4.21 2.55
N ALA A 69 25.64 -4.28 3.59
CA ALA A 69 25.95 -5.12 4.73
C ALA A 69 26.05 -6.60 4.31
N PHE A 70 25.42 -7.01 3.20
CA PHE A 70 25.21 -8.41 2.82
C PHE A 70 26.06 -8.94 1.68
N SER A 71 26.80 -8.11 0.93
CA SER A 71 27.66 -8.58 -0.19
C SER A 71 27.00 -9.45 -1.28
N GLU A 72 25.67 -9.61 -1.27
CA GLU A 72 24.93 -10.58 -2.11
C GLU A 72 23.77 -9.96 -2.94
N GLU A 73 23.61 -8.64 -2.96
CA GLU A 73 22.51 -7.96 -3.67
C GLU A 73 22.96 -7.53 -5.07
N GLU A 74 22.80 -8.40 -6.08
CA GLU A 74 23.30 -8.12 -7.44
C GLU A 74 22.44 -7.15 -8.28
N GLU A 75 21.14 -6.99 -7.99
CA GLU A 75 20.21 -6.32 -8.93
C GLU A 75 19.59 -5.00 -8.44
N ILE A 76 19.91 -4.54 -7.23
CA ILE A 76 19.11 -3.49 -6.56
C ILE A 76 19.77 -2.10 -6.57
N LEU A 77 21.07 -2.02 -6.84
CA LEU A 77 21.88 -0.84 -6.59
C LEU A 77 22.21 -0.02 -7.84
N PHE A 78 21.19 0.34 -8.63
CA PHE A 78 21.38 1.30 -9.73
C PHE A 78 20.85 2.70 -9.40
N MET A 79 21.23 3.23 -8.24
CA MET A 79 21.51 4.65 -8.09
C MET A 79 22.67 4.83 -7.11
N LEU A 80 23.77 5.44 -7.58
CA LEU A 80 24.95 5.92 -6.84
C LEU A 80 26.14 4.95 -6.61
N GLY A 81 26.71 4.34 -7.66
CA GLY A 81 28.07 3.77 -7.53
C GLY A 81 28.87 3.46 -8.80
N CYS A 82 28.25 3.56 -9.98
CA CYS A 82 28.99 3.54 -11.24
C CYS A 82 29.10 4.96 -11.78
N VAL A 83 30.34 5.42 -12.02
CA VAL A 83 30.55 6.68 -12.74
C VAL A 83 30.74 6.37 -14.21
N PHE A 84 29.91 6.98 -15.03
CA PHE A 84 29.98 6.91 -16.48
C PHE A 84 30.46 8.25 -17.02
N ARG A 85 31.26 8.23 -18.09
CA ARG A 85 31.43 9.43 -18.92
C ARG A 85 30.21 9.55 -19.84
N ILE A 86 29.65 10.75 -19.87
CA ILE A 86 28.71 11.14 -20.91
C ILE A 86 29.56 11.52 -22.13
N ASP A 87 29.47 10.73 -23.19
CA ASP A 87 30.21 10.96 -24.42
C ASP A 87 29.45 11.94 -25.32
N ASP A 88 28.45 11.44 -26.04
CA ASP A 88 27.63 12.24 -26.93
C ASP A 88 26.21 12.40 -26.39
N ILE A 89 25.69 13.61 -26.49
CA ILE A 89 24.30 13.93 -26.21
C ILE A 89 23.64 14.37 -27.53
N ASN A 90 22.67 13.60 -28.02
CA ASN A 90 21.98 13.85 -29.28
C ASN A 90 20.47 13.94 -29.06
N TYR A 91 19.82 14.93 -29.66
CA TYR A 91 18.36 15.02 -29.65
C TYR A 91 17.77 14.30 -30.87
N ASP A 92 16.88 13.33 -30.64
CA ASP A 92 16.13 12.65 -31.69
C ASP A 92 14.79 13.36 -31.90
N GLU A 93 14.65 14.08 -33.02
CA GLU A 93 13.44 14.84 -33.36
C GLU A 93 12.20 13.96 -33.59
N GLN A 94 12.37 12.68 -33.98
CA GLN A 94 11.24 11.79 -34.22
C GLN A 94 10.62 11.28 -32.92
N THR A 95 11.48 10.99 -31.93
CA THR A 95 11.05 10.48 -30.62
C THR A 95 10.93 11.58 -29.57
N LYS A 96 11.40 12.79 -29.87
CA LYS A 96 11.55 13.93 -28.95
C LYS A 96 12.41 13.61 -27.71
N LEU A 97 13.34 12.65 -27.81
CA LEU A 97 14.18 12.22 -26.71
C LEU A 97 15.60 12.77 -26.83
N TRP A 98 16.18 13.14 -25.69
CA TRP A 98 17.62 13.39 -25.60
C TRP A 98 18.32 12.07 -25.32
N MET A 99 19.17 11.63 -26.22
CA MET A 99 19.99 10.42 -26.09
C MET A 99 21.35 10.81 -25.51
N ALA A 100 21.71 10.27 -24.36
CA ALA A 100 23.06 10.41 -23.83
C ALA A 100 23.76 9.04 -23.85
N ASN A 101 24.87 8.97 -24.57
CA ASN A 101 25.72 7.80 -24.59
C ASN A 101 26.60 7.78 -23.34
N LEU A 102 26.51 6.69 -22.58
CA LEU A 102 27.30 6.47 -21.38
C LEU A 102 28.34 5.37 -21.64
N THR A 103 29.59 5.67 -21.32
CA THR A 103 30.68 4.69 -21.34
C THR A 103 31.24 4.46 -19.94
N LEU A 104 31.71 3.23 -19.71
CA LEU A 104 32.44 2.87 -18.49
C LEU A 104 33.80 3.56 -18.48
N CYS A 105 34.13 4.21 -17.38
CA CYS A 105 35.44 4.79 -17.16
C CYS A 105 36.48 3.68 -16.91
N SER A 106 37.65 3.78 -17.53
CA SER A 106 38.81 2.91 -17.26
C SER A 106 39.27 3.04 -15.81
N GLU A 107 39.70 1.93 -15.17
CA GLU A 107 40.29 1.94 -13.82
C GLU A 107 41.54 2.85 -13.72
N ASP A 108 42.18 3.19 -14.84
CA ASP A 108 43.38 4.03 -14.88
C ASP A 108 43.09 5.54 -14.99
N ASP A 109 41.83 5.95 -14.98
CA ASP A 109 41.44 7.36 -15.00
C ASP A 109 41.73 8.02 -13.64
N GLN A 110 42.76 8.89 -13.62
CA GLN A 110 43.27 9.52 -12.42
C GLN A 110 42.32 10.59 -11.85
N ASP A 111 41.57 11.29 -12.70
CA ASP A 111 40.58 12.29 -12.26
C ASP A 111 39.37 11.58 -11.64
N MET A 112 38.98 10.43 -12.21
CA MET A 112 37.95 9.58 -11.65
C MET A 112 38.38 8.87 -10.36
N LYS A 113 39.64 8.42 -10.24
CA LYS A 113 40.20 7.92 -8.97
C LYS A 113 40.13 8.97 -7.86
N ASN A 114 40.45 10.22 -8.18
CA ASN A 114 40.41 11.33 -7.22
C ASN A 114 38.96 11.72 -6.87
N PHE A 115 38.06 11.81 -7.85
CA PHE A 115 36.63 12.07 -7.63
C PHE A 115 35.98 10.95 -6.83
N SER A 116 36.23 9.69 -7.17
CA SER A 116 35.73 8.53 -6.44
C SER A 116 36.27 8.49 -5.01
N SER A 117 37.54 8.82 -4.77
CA SER A 117 38.11 8.88 -3.41
C SER A 117 37.54 10.04 -2.58
N SER A 118 37.24 11.17 -3.23
CA SER A 118 36.54 12.30 -2.61
C SER A 118 35.09 11.95 -2.30
N LEU A 119 34.41 11.27 -3.24
CA LEU A 119 33.06 10.76 -3.08
C LEU A 119 33.05 9.72 -1.96
N ASP A 120 33.89 8.69 -1.96
CA ASP A 120 34.02 7.69 -0.88
C ASP A 120 34.24 8.31 0.51
N ASN A 121 35.05 9.37 0.60
CA ASN A 121 35.24 10.11 1.84
C ASN A 121 34.03 10.96 2.24
N GLN A 122 33.23 11.44 1.29
CA GLN A 122 31.93 12.07 1.53
C GLN A 122 30.80 11.05 1.81
N LEU A 123 30.84 9.86 1.19
CA LEU A 123 29.88 8.75 1.29
C LEU A 123 30.03 7.98 2.61
N LYS A 124 31.24 7.97 3.20
CA LYS A 124 31.46 7.58 4.62
C LYS A 124 30.73 8.51 5.61
N GLY A 125 30.18 9.63 5.13
CA GLY A 125 29.33 10.57 5.84
C GLY A 125 27.82 10.27 5.74
N GLN A 126 27.30 9.73 6.84
CA GLN A 126 26.04 10.13 7.51
C GLN A 126 24.64 9.77 6.99
N ASN A 127 24.37 9.19 5.80
CA ASN A 127 22.94 8.96 5.43
C ASN A 127 22.62 7.73 4.55
N GLN A 128 23.60 6.98 4.06
CA GLN A 128 23.36 6.07 2.93
C GLN A 128 22.88 4.67 3.27
N LEU A 129 23.36 4.06 4.38
CA LEU A 129 22.87 2.75 4.81
C LEU A 129 21.37 2.80 5.10
N ILE A 130 20.93 3.86 5.76
CA ILE A 130 19.52 4.11 6.04
C ILE A 130 18.74 4.31 4.73
N ALA A 131 19.27 5.11 3.80
CA ALA A 131 18.65 5.35 2.50
C ALA A 131 18.44 4.07 1.67
N ILE A 132 19.39 3.12 1.70
CA ILE A 132 19.22 1.80 1.06
C ILE A 132 18.00 1.07 1.64
N GLY A 133 17.82 1.11 2.96
CA GLY A 133 16.64 0.55 3.63
C GLY A 133 15.33 1.15 3.13
N TYR A 134 15.27 2.48 2.95
CA TYR A 134 14.09 3.14 2.37
C TYR A 134 13.89 2.81 0.89
N ASN A 135 14.97 2.69 0.11
CA ASN A 135 14.86 2.27 -1.29
C ASN A 135 14.24 0.86 -1.40
N PHE A 136 14.59 -0.08 -0.51
CA PHE A 136 13.93 -1.38 -0.48
C PHE A 136 12.41 -1.25 -0.26
N ILE A 137 11.97 -0.34 0.61
CA ILE A 137 10.54 -0.06 0.82
C ILE A 137 9.90 0.47 -0.46
N ASP A 138 10.55 1.41 -1.14
CA ASP A 138 10.05 1.99 -2.39
C ASP A 138 9.99 0.97 -3.53
N MET A 139 10.89 -0.02 -3.53
CA MET A 139 10.88 -1.18 -4.42
C MET A 139 9.91 -2.29 -4.00
N LEU A 140 9.12 -2.06 -2.95
CA LEU A 140 8.16 -3.02 -2.38
C LEU A 140 8.83 -4.30 -1.83
N LYS A 141 10.13 -4.25 -1.52
CA LYS A 141 10.93 -5.33 -0.93
C LYS A 141 10.99 -5.20 0.59
N TYR A 142 9.84 -5.36 1.24
CA TYR A 142 9.69 -5.05 2.67
C TYR A 142 10.51 -5.98 3.58
N ASP A 143 10.62 -7.26 3.25
CA ASP A 143 11.43 -8.23 4.01
C ASP A 143 12.92 -7.87 3.98
N ASP A 144 13.41 -7.43 2.82
CA ASP A 144 14.81 -7.01 2.64
C ASP A 144 15.06 -5.69 3.38
N ALA A 145 14.12 -4.74 3.31
CA ALA A 145 14.17 -3.51 4.09
C ALA A 145 14.28 -3.80 5.59
N GLN A 146 13.46 -4.70 6.11
CA GLN A 146 13.45 -5.08 7.52
C GLN A 146 14.80 -5.70 7.93
N LYS A 147 15.26 -6.73 7.22
CA LYS A 147 16.55 -7.40 7.50
C LYS A 147 17.71 -6.40 7.47
N HIS A 148 17.65 -5.44 6.55
CA HIS A 148 18.66 -4.40 6.41
C HIS A 148 18.69 -3.45 7.62
N PHE A 149 17.55 -2.88 8.02
CA PHE A 149 17.50 -2.02 9.20
C PHE A 149 17.84 -2.77 10.50
N GLU A 150 17.36 -4.00 10.68
CA GLU A 150 17.71 -4.85 11.83
C GLU A 150 19.22 -5.10 11.92
N LYS A 151 19.88 -5.26 10.78
CA LYS A 151 21.34 -5.43 10.73
C LYS A 151 22.09 -4.17 11.12
N ILE A 152 21.64 -3.00 10.66
CA ILE A 152 22.20 -1.70 11.08
C ILE A 152 22.16 -1.58 12.60
N LEU A 153 21.02 -1.91 13.21
CA LEU A 153 20.83 -1.87 14.66
C LEU A 153 21.70 -2.90 15.38
N LYS A 154 21.69 -4.17 14.94
CA LYS A 154 22.43 -5.27 15.59
C LYS A 154 23.94 -5.07 15.55
N GLN A 155 24.45 -4.47 14.49
CA GLN A 155 25.89 -4.21 14.31
C GLN A 155 26.32 -2.84 14.85
N ASN A 156 25.42 -2.08 15.50
CA ASN A 156 25.66 -0.73 16.00
C ASN A 156 26.27 0.20 14.92
N LEU A 157 25.75 0.10 13.69
CA LEU A 157 26.24 0.89 12.56
C LEU A 157 25.66 2.31 12.55
N ALA A 158 24.56 2.54 13.29
CA ALA A 158 24.01 3.87 13.52
C ALA A 158 24.88 4.66 14.51
N LYS A 159 25.30 5.85 14.13
CA LYS A 159 26.32 6.65 14.84
C LYS A 159 25.75 7.56 15.93
N ASP A 160 24.46 7.89 15.86
CA ASP A 160 23.79 8.76 16.83
C ASP A 160 22.30 8.40 17.02
N ASN A 161 21.63 9.13 17.92
CA ASN A 161 20.21 8.95 18.20
C ASN A 161 19.29 9.29 17.00
N ILE A 162 19.72 10.17 16.09
CA ILE A 162 18.92 10.56 14.93
C ILE A 162 18.95 9.42 13.89
N GLU A 163 20.12 8.86 13.61
CA GLU A 163 20.28 7.69 12.74
C GLU A 163 19.52 6.47 13.30
N LEU A 164 19.58 6.24 14.62
CA LEU A 164 18.76 5.21 15.27
C LEU A 164 17.26 5.46 15.06
N ALA A 165 16.80 6.71 15.23
CA ALA A 165 15.40 7.05 15.00
C ALA A 165 14.96 6.78 13.55
N TYR A 166 15.78 7.12 12.56
CA TYR A 166 15.49 6.83 11.16
C TYR A 166 15.47 5.33 10.84
N CYS A 167 16.31 4.52 11.50
CA CYS A 167 16.27 3.07 11.36
C CYS A 167 14.96 2.49 11.90
N TYR A 168 14.55 2.92 13.10
CA TYR A 168 13.28 2.49 13.69
C TYR A 168 12.07 2.97 12.89
N HIS A 169 12.09 4.21 12.37
CA HIS A 169 11.05 4.69 11.46
C HIS A 169 11.00 3.87 10.15
N GLY A 170 12.15 3.48 9.60
CA GLY A 170 12.22 2.62 8.42
C GLY A 170 11.64 1.22 8.69
N LEU A 171 11.99 0.63 9.83
CA LEU A 171 11.37 -0.62 10.29
C LEU A 171 9.87 -0.49 10.46
N ALA A 172 9.40 0.62 11.01
CA ALA A 172 7.98 0.86 11.18
C ALA A 172 7.26 0.86 9.84
N LYS A 173 7.79 1.61 8.85
CA LYS A 173 7.23 1.65 7.50
C LYS A 173 7.22 0.29 6.82
N ALA A 174 8.31 -0.48 6.91
CA ALA A 174 8.36 -1.83 6.36
C ALA A 174 7.30 -2.74 7.00
N ASN A 175 7.20 -2.71 8.33
CA ASN A 175 6.21 -3.49 9.09
C ASN A 175 4.77 -3.08 8.76
N GLU A 176 4.48 -1.78 8.63
CA GLU A 176 3.17 -1.27 8.22
C GLU A 176 2.79 -1.81 6.83
N LYS A 177 3.72 -1.78 5.87
CA LYS A 177 3.49 -2.31 4.52
C LYS A 177 3.33 -3.83 4.45
N GLN A 178 3.86 -4.56 5.42
CA GLN A 178 3.61 -5.99 5.62
C GLN A 178 2.33 -6.28 6.43
N GLY A 179 1.61 -5.23 6.87
CA GLY A 179 0.40 -5.34 7.68
C GLY A 179 0.67 -5.64 9.16
N ASN A 180 1.89 -5.48 9.65
CA ASN A 180 2.29 -5.70 11.05
C ASN A 180 2.15 -4.42 11.89
N SER A 181 0.92 -3.91 12.01
CA SER A 181 0.62 -2.60 12.64
C SER A 181 1.17 -2.46 14.07
N ASN A 182 1.07 -3.50 14.91
CA ASN A 182 1.60 -3.46 16.28
C ASN A 182 3.13 -3.25 16.33
N LEU A 183 3.88 -3.96 15.48
CA LEU A 183 5.33 -3.79 15.36
C LEU A 183 5.67 -2.42 14.78
N SER A 184 4.85 -1.91 13.85
CA SER A 184 5.01 -0.53 13.35
C SER A 184 4.89 0.50 14.47
N ILE A 185 3.83 0.41 15.27
CA ILE A 185 3.61 1.30 16.43
C ILE A 185 4.75 1.22 17.44
N GLU A 186 5.24 0.02 17.76
CA GLU A 186 6.37 -0.16 18.67
C GLU A 186 7.63 0.54 18.13
N ASN A 187 7.95 0.32 16.86
CA ASN A 187 9.10 0.93 16.20
C ASN A 187 8.98 2.46 16.10
N LEU A 188 7.78 3.01 15.81
CA LEU A 188 7.55 4.47 15.80
C LEU A 188 7.76 5.09 17.19
N ASN A 189 7.30 4.41 18.24
CA ASN A 189 7.54 4.86 19.62
C ASN A 189 9.03 4.81 19.98
N GLN A 190 9.77 3.80 19.52
CA GLN A 190 11.24 3.78 19.68
C GLN A 190 11.90 4.93 18.92
N ALA A 191 11.48 5.21 17.68
CA ALA A 191 12.00 6.34 16.91
C ALA A 191 11.82 7.66 17.67
N LEU A 192 10.63 7.93 18.22
CA LEU A 192 10.36 9.11 19.05
C LEU A 192 11.20 9.15 20.34
N ASN A 193 11.42 8.00 21.00
CA ASN A 193 12.26 7.88 22.19
C ASN A 193 13.74 8.21 21.91
N TYR A 194 14.25 7.91 20.72
CA TYR A 194 15.59 8.31 20.33
C TYR A 194 15.65 9.79 19.93
N LEU A 195 14.64 10.31 19.23
CA LEU A 195 14.55 11.74 18.90
C LEU A 195 14.52 12.62 20.15
N SER A 196 13.79 12.23 21.20
CA SER A 196 13.71 12.98 22.47
C SER A 196 15.05 13.03 23.23
N LYS A 197 15.96 12.08 22.97
CA LYS A 197 17.31 12.05 23.56
C LYS A 197 18.35 12.79 22.72
N SER A 198 17.97 13.34 21.56
CA SER A 198 18.87 14.12 20.71
C SER A 198 18.94 15.58 21.17
N SER A 199 20.06 16.27 20.92
CA SER A 199 20.24 17.69 21.25
C SER A 199 19.34 18.65 20.44
N SER A 200 18.62 18.13 19.44
CA SER A 200 17.67 18.82 18.57
C SER A 200 16.22 18.32 18.79
N SER A 201 15.87 17.99 20.05
CA SER A 201 14.65 17.25 20.42
C SER A 201 13.32 17.90 20.04
N ASP A 202 13.26 19.23 19.92
CA ASP A 202 11.97 19.94 19.89
C ASP A 202 11.48 20.24 18.47
N ASP A 203 12.35 20.21 17.47
CA ASP A 203 12.06 20.67 16.11
C ASP A 203 12.64 19.75 15.01
N HIS A 204 12.76 18.43 15.25
CA HIS A 204 13.20 17.50 14.18
C HIS A 204 12.02 17.12 13.25
N PRO A 205 12.14 17.24 11.90
CA PRO A 205 11.04 16.93 10.97
C PRO A 205 10.46 15.51 11.09
N LEU A 206 11.31 14.54 11.44
CA LEU A 206 10.90 13.15 11.65
C LEU A 206 9.85 12.99 12.78
N ILE A 207 9.78 13.91 13.74
CA ILE A 207 8.80 13.84 14.84
C ILE A 207 7.38 13.93 14.30
N SER A 208 7.11 14.89 13.41
CA SER A 208 5.77 15.04 12.83
C SER A 208 5.41 13.86 11.93
N GLN A 209 6.39 13.28 11.23
CA GLN A 209 6.22 12.08 10.41
C GLN A 209 5.87 10.87 11.29
N CYS A 210 6.61 10.63 12.38
CA CYS A 210 6.30 9.55 13.31
C CYS A 210 4.90 9.69 13.92
N TYR A 211 4.49 10.89 14.30
CA TYR A 211 3.12 11.12 14.79
C TYR A 211 2.05 10.91 13.72
N ASN A 212 2.31 11.34 12.49
CA ASN A 212 1.43 11.07 11.36
C ASN A 212 1.26 9.56 11.13
N ASP A 213 2.37 8.82 11.10
CA ASP A 213 2.38 7.40 10.80
C ASP A 213 1.78 6.58 11.96
N LEU A 214 1.95 7.03 13.21
CA LEU A 214 1.21 6.49 14.37
C LEU A 214 -0.29 6.72 14.21
N GLY A 215 -0.70 7.93 13.80
CA GLY A 215 -2.10 8.25 13.54
C GLY A 215 -2.71 7.32 12.48
N LEU A 216 -1.98 7.06 11.40
CA LEU A 216 -2.39 6.12 10.35
C LEU A 216 -2.47 4.69 10.90
N ALA A 217 -1.45 4.22 11.62
CA ALA A 217 -1.42 2.87 12.17
C ALA A 217 -2.59 2.58 13.13
N TYR A 218 -2.92 3.52 14.02
CA TYR A 218 -4.09 3.39 14.91
C TYR A 218 -5.42 3.52 14.17
N SER A 219 -5.49 4.36 13.13
CA SER A 219 -6.67 4.46 12.27
C SER A 219 -6.93 3.13 11.55
N ASP A 220 -5.89 2.43 11.10
CA ASP A 220 -6.01 1.12 10.46
C ASP A 220 -6.46 0.03 11.43
N GLN A 221 -6.16 0.17 12.73
CA GLN A 221 -6.68 -0.69 13.80
C GLN A 221 -8.14 -0.35 14.20
N GLY A 222 -8.69 0.75 13.68
CA GLY A 222 -10.01 1.26 14.06
C GLY A 222 -10.04 2.04 15.37
N ASP A 223 -8.89 2.27 16.02
CA ASP A 223 -8.79 3.16 17.18
C ASP A 223 -8.68 4.63 16.73
N TYR A 224 -9.81 5.14 16.25
CA TYR A 224 -9.93 6.50 15.73
C TYR A 224 -9.66 7.58 16.78
N LYS A 225 -9.86 7.27 18.07
CA LYS A 225 -9.62 8.23 19.15
C LYS A 225 -8.11 8.43 19.34
N THR A 226 -7.37 7.35 19.48
CA THR A 226 -5.90 7.43 19.60
C THR A 226 -5.26 7.95 18.32
N ALA A 227 -5.80 7.56 17.15
CA ALA A 227 -5.38 8.11 15.86
C ALA A 227 -5.50 9.65 15.83
N PHE A 228 -6.63 10.20 16.27
CA PHE A 228 -6.84 11.65 16.36
C PHE A 228 -5.80 12.32 17.26
N GLU A 229 -5.51 11.76 18.44
CA GLU A 229 -4.53 12.32 19.37
C GLU A 229 -3.13 12.43 18.74
N PHE A 230 -2.72 11.43 17.95
CA PHE A 230 -1.44 11.46 17.26
C PHE A 230 -1.40 12.42 16.07
N PHE A 231 -2.48 12.49 15.28
CA PHE A 231 -2.56 13.51 14.24
C PHE A 231 -2.56 14.93 14.81
N ASP A 232 -3.24 15.17 15.94
CA ASP A 232 -3.22 16.46 16.62
C ASP A 232 -1.80 16.82 17.12
N LYS A 233 -1.07 15.86 17.69
CA LYS A 233 0.35 16.03 18.02
C LYS A 233 1.19 16.38 16.80
N ALA A 234 0.96 15.75 15.64
CA ALA A 234 1.65 16.07 14.40
C ALA A 234 1.39 17.53 13.97
N LEU A 235 0.14 18.03 14.09
CA LEU A 235 -0.23 19.41 13.79
C LEU A 235 0.41 20.44 14.72
N GLN A 236 0.65 20.09 15.98
CA GLN A 236 1.25 20.99 16.97
C GLN A 236 2.76 21.19 16.77
N THR A 237 3.40 20.39 15.90
CA THR A 237 4.83 20.56 15.58
C THR A 237 5.06 21.85 14.76
N LYS A 238 6.16 22.57 15.03
CA LYS A 238 6.48 23.84 14.34
C LYS A 238 6.93 23.68 12.88
N ASN A 239 7.17 22.45 12.46
CA ASN A 239 7.73 22.12 11.16
C ASN A 239 6.67 21.77 10.12
N ASN A 240 7.13 21.62 8.88
CA ASN A 240 6.36 21.31 7.68
C ASN A 240 5.34 20.18 7.91
N ILE A 241 4.10 20.55 8.24
CA ILE A 241 3.00 19.61 8.51
C ILE A 241 2.75 18.82 7.22
N PRO A 242 2.91 17.48 7.23
CA PRO A 242 2.62 16.67 6.05
C PRO A 242 1.18 16.92 5.60
N SER A 243 0.96 17.19 4.30
CA SER A 243 -0.39 17.28 3.74
C SER A 243 -1.23 16.02 4.01
N ALA A 244 -0.55 14.88 4.14
CA ALA A 244 -1.07 13.59 4.57
C ALA A 244 -1.73 13.63 5.96
N THR A 245 -1.26 14.48 6.89
CA THR A 245 -1.84 14.62 8.23
C THR A 245 -3.25 15.17 8.19
N TYR A 246 -3.49 16.19 7.34
CA TYR A 246 -4.85 16.70 7.15
C TYR A 246 -5.76 15.67 6.47
N SER A 247 -5.22 14.87 5.54
CA SER A 247 -5.98 13.77 4.93
C SER A 247 -6.34 12.68 5.97
N GLY A 248 -5.41 12.31 6.83
CA GLY A 248 -5.64 11.37 7.94
C GLY A 248 -6.69 11.86 8.94
N LEU A 249 -6.62 13.13 9.35
CA LEU A 249 -7.64 13.76 10.22
C LEU A 249 -9.02 13.76 9.57
N SER A 250 -9.10 14.07 8.27
CA SER A 250 -10.35 13.96 7.54
C SER A 250 -10.92 12.55 7.59
N GLN A 251 -10.09 11.52 7.34
CA GLN A 251 -10.53 10.13 7.37
C GLN A 251 -11.03 9.72 8.76
N VAL A 252 -10.31 10.06 9.82
CA VAL A 252 -10.74 9.80 11.20
C VAL A 252 -12.09 10.47 11.49
N HIS A 253 -12.24 11.75 11.15
CA HIS A 253 -13.50 12.45 11.35
C HIS A 253 -14.64 11.91 10.49
N PHE A 254 -14.34 11.43 9.28
CA PHE A 254 -15.32 10.75 8.43
C PHE A 254 -15.82 9.46 9.09
N GLN A 255 -14.93 8.64 9.63
CA GLN A 255 -15.31 7.40 10.36
C GLN A 255 -16.12 7.71 11.62
N MET A 256 -15.79 8.78 12.32
CA MET A 256 -16.57 9.30 13.45
C MET A 256 -17.89 9.99 13.05
N LYS A 257 -18.24 10.02 11.75
CA LYS A 257 -19.43 10.68 11.18
C LYS A 257 -19.46 12.21 11.36
N HIS A 258 -18.32 12.83 11.65
CA HIS A 258 -18.15 14.28 11.73
C HIS A 258 -17.85 14.89 10.33
N TYR A 259 -18.78 14.71 9.40
CA TYR A 259 -18.57 14.99 7.97
C TYR A 259 -18.19 16.45 7.66
N GLN A 260 -18.75 17.42 8.39
CA GLN A 260 -18.41 18.82 8.19
C GLN A 260 -16.95 19.12 8.56
N ILE A 261 -16.48 18.54 9.66
CA ILE A 261 -15.09 18.69 10.12
C ILE A 261 -14.14 17.96 9.14
N ALA A 262 -14.54 16.79 8.63
CA ALA A 262 -13.77 16.09 7.60
C ALA A 262 -13.55 16.96 6.34
N LEU A 263 -14.61 17.65 5.88
CA LEU A 263 -14.51 18.58 4.74
C LEU A 263 -13.56 19.76 5.04
N GLU A 264 -13.58 20.31 6.25
CA GLU A 264 -12.66 21.38 6.65
C GLU A 264 -11.19 20.93 6.59
N TYR A 265 -10.91 19.70 7.03
CA TYR A 265 -9.55 19.16 6.93
C TYR A 265 -9.13 18.84 5.49
N LEU A 266 -10.03 18.35 4.63
CA LEU A 266 -9.74 18.19 3.20
C LEU A 266 -9.44 19.53 2.53
N GLN A 267 -10.15 20.59 2.91
CA GLN A 267 -9.85 21.95 2.43
C GLN A 267 -8.47 22.43 2.88
N LYS A 268 -8.09 22.18 4.14
CA LYS A 268 -6.74 22.49 4.64
C LYS A 268 -5.67 21.66 3.91
N SER A 269 -5.92 20.38 3.65
CA SER A 269 -5.03 19.53 2.86
C SER A 269 -4.81 20.09 1.45
N LEU A 270 -5.88 20.53 0.79
CA LEU A 270 -5.80 21.15 -0.53
C LEU A 270 -5.00 22.47 -0.52
N GLN A 271 -5.12 23.26 0.55
CA GLN A 271 -4.39 24.52 0.72
C GLN A 271 -2.89 24.31 1.02
N SER A 272 -2.54 23.21 1.69
CA SER A 272 -1.15 22.91 2.04
C SER A 272 -0.39 22.14 0.94
N GLN A 273 -1.10 21.56 -0.02
CA GLN A 273 -0.51 20.90 -1.18
C GLN A 273 0.13 21.92 -2.13
N SER A 274 1.33 21.61 -2.64
CA SER A 274 1.90 22.36 -3.76
C SER A 274 1.02 22.17 -4.99
N ASN A 275 0.84 23.22 -5.81
CA ASN A 275 0.11 23.13 -7.08
C ASN A 275 0.71 22.10 -8.07
N THR A 276 1.89 21.56 -7.78
CA THR A 276 2.56 20.54 -8.59
C THR A 276 2.23 19.10 -8.18
N ASP A 277 1.56 18.86 -7.05
CA ASP A 277 1.17 17.52 -6.59
C ASP A 277 -0.27 17.17 -6.98
N LEU A 278 -0.46 16.94 -8.28
CA LEU A 278 -1.78 16.72 -8.88
C LEU A 278 -2.43 15.42 -8.42
N VAL A 279 -1.64 14.40 -8.08
CA VAL A 279 -2.14 13.11 -7.59
C VAL A 279 -2.81 13.31 -6.23
N SER A 280 -2.15 14.01 -5.31
CA SER A 280 -2.72 14.32 -4.00
C SER A 280 -3.94 15.23 -4.11
N ILE A 281 -3.91 16.25 -4.99
CA ILE A 281 -5.06 17.14 -5.22
C ILE A 281 -6.26 16.36 -5.76
N THR A 282 -6.04 15.48 -6.75
CA THR A 282 -7.08 14.62 -7.33
C THR A 282 -7.71 13.73 -6.27
N LYS A 283 -6.88 13.09 -5.43
CA LYS A 283 -7.35 12.26 -4.31
C LYS A 283 -8.17 13.08 -3.31
N THR A 284 -7.71 14.27 -2.93
CA THR A 284 -8.44 15.15 -2.02
C THR A 284 -9.83 15.51 -2.57
N TYR A 285 -9.96 15.81 -3.87
CA TYR A 285 -11.27 16.03 -4.48
C TYR A 285 -12.15 14.79 -4.49
N ILE A 286 -11.61 13.60 -4.79
CA ILE A 286 -12.36 12.34 -4.70
C ILE A 286 -12.87 12.12 -3.27
N ASP A 287 -12.03 12.37 -2.27
CA ASP A 287 -12.38 12.23 -0.85
C ASP A 287 -13.43 13.25 -0.42
N MET A 288 -13.38 14.50 -0.90
CA MET A 288 -14.46 15.47 -0.69
C MET A 288 -15.77 14.98 -1.33
N GLY A 289 -15.70 14.42 -2.54
CA GLY A 289 -16.83 13.83 -3.22
C GLY A 289 -17.44 12.65 -2.45
N LYS A 290 -16.60 11.79 -1.85
CA LYS A 290 -17.01 10.72 -0.92
C LYS A 290 -17.79 11.26 0.27
N VAL A 291 -17.29 12.31 0.93
CA VAL A 291 -17.98 12.91 2.08
C VAL A 291 -19.34 13.49 1.66
N TYR A 292 -19.40 14.23 0.56
CA TYR A 292 -20.67 14.75 0.04
C TYR A 292 -21.66 13.65 -0.36
N ALA A 293 -21.18 12.56 -0.95
CA ALA A 293 -21.99 11.41 -1.30
C ALA A 293 -22.68 10.78 -0.08
N VAL A 294 -21.94 10.57 1.01
CA VAL A 294 -22.50 10.05 2.28
C VAL A 294 -23.49 11.03 2.92
N MET A 295 -23.28 12.33 2.76
CA MET A 295 -24.23 13.36 3.18
C MET A 295 -25.46 13.48 2.26
N ASN A 296 -25.59 12.62 1.23
CA ASN A 296 -26.62 12.66 0.19
C ASN A 296 -26.67 13.99 -0.60
N LYS A 297 -25.53 14.67 -0.70
CA LYS A 297 -25.33 15.92 -1.44
C LYS A 297 -24.78 15.63 -2.84
N LYS A 298 -25.67 15.13 -3.71
CA LYS A 298 -25.30 14.56 -5.01
C LYS A 298 -24.66 15.58 -5.96
N GLU A 299 -25.16 16.82 -5.98
CA GLU A 299 -24.63 17.86 -6.86
C GLU A 299 -23.22 18.28 -6.45
N GLU A 300 -22.97 18.44 -5.15
CA GLU A 300 -21.67 18.77 -4.61
C GLU A 300 -20.67 17.63 -4.81
N ALA A 301 -21.10 16.37 -4.64
CA ALA A 301 -20.27 15.20 -4.94
C ALA A 301 -19.85 15.17 -6.42
N SER A 302 -20.80 15.35 -7.34
CA SER A 302 -20.52 15.42 -8.78
C SER A 302 -19.50 16.51 -9.09
N LYS A 303 -19.69 17.72 -8.55
CA LYS A 303 -18.75 18.84 -8.75
C LYS A 303 -17.33 18.52 -8.27
N MET A 304 -17.18 17.75 -7.19
CA MET A 304 -15.85 17.35 -6.73
C MET A 304 -15.22 16.30 -7.65
N PHE A 305 -16.01 15.33 -8.13
CA PHE A 305 -15.52 14.34 -9.11
C PHE A 305 -15.11 14.99 -10.43
N ASP A 306 -15.87 15.98 -10.90
CA ASP A 306 -15.54 16.76 -12.11
C ASP A 306 -14.21 17.52 -11.91
N LYS A 307 -14.00 18.15 -10.74
CA LYS A 307 -12.72 18.80 -10.41
C LYS A 307 -11.54 17.82 -10.34
N ALA A 308 -11.76 16.62 -9.79
CA ALA A 308 -10.73 15.58 -9.76
C ALA A 308 -10.29 15.21 -11.18
N LEU A 309 -11.26 14.98 -12.08
CA LEU A 309 -11.00 14.66 -13.48
C LEU A 309 -10.34 15.82 -14.22
N GLU A 310 -10.83 17.05 -14.06
CA GLU A 310 -10.23 18.24 -14.67
C GLU A 310 -8.77 18.43 -14.25
N THR A 311 -8.45 18.16 -12.98
CA THR A 311 -7.07 18.26 -12.46
C THR A 311 -6.17 17.26 -13.16
N GLN A 312 -6.65 16.03 -13.33
CA GLN A 312 -5.85 14.95 -13.89
C GLN A 312 -5.75 15.04 -15.43
N ILE A 313 -6.83 15.42 -16.13
CA ILE A 313 -6.87 15.56 -17.60
C ILE A 313 -6.05 16.76 -18.10
N LYS A 314 -5.82 17.79 -17.27
CA LYS A 314 -4.99 18.95 -17.66
C LYS A 314 -3.54 18.58 -17.97
N GLU A 315 -3.02 17.52 -17.36
CA GLU A 315 -1.58 17.22 -17.34
C GLU A 315 -1.28 15.79 -17.80
N LEU A 316 -2.25 14.88 -17.67
CA LEU A 316 -2.14 13.51 -18.19
C LEU A 316 -2.73 13.41 -19.60
N SER A 317 -2.11 12.59 -20.45
CA SER A 317 -2.71 12.23 -21.73
C SER A 317 -4.05 11.52 -21.49
N PRO A 318 -5.01 11.62 -22.44
CA PRO A 318 -6.29 10.90 -22.34
C PRO A 318 -6.15 9.39 -22.12
N ASP A 319 -5.01 8.83 -22.51
CA ASP A 319 -4.67 7.40 -22.43
C ASP A 319 -3.80 7.06 -21.20
N HIS A 320 -3.71 7.93 -20.19
CA HIS A 320 -2.82 7.67 -19.05
C HIS A 320 -3.43 6.65 -18.06
N PRO A 321 -2.71 5.58 -17.66
CA PRO A 321 -3.23 4.54 -16.76
C PRO A 321 -3.86 5.04 -15.46
N ASP A 322 -3.30 6.06 -14.82
CA ASP A 322 -3.84 6.66 -13.58
C ASP A 322 -5.27 7.21 -13.73
N LEU A 323 -5.68 7.59 -14.94
CA LEU A 323 -7.04 8.06 -15.20
C LEU A 323 -8.05 6.91 -15.07
N ALA A 324 -7.62 5.66 -15.32
CA ALA A 324 -8.47 4.48 -15.13
C ALA A 324 -8.81 4.29 -13.65
N TYR A 325 -7.83 4.49 -12.77
CA TYR A 325 -8.05 4.42 -11.32
C TYR A 325 -9.09 5.45 -10.86
N THR A 326 -8.92 6.70 -11.29
CA THR A 326 -9.85 7.78 -10.96
C THR A 326 -11.26 7.52 -11.49
N TYR A 327 -11.39 7.04 -12.73
CA TYR A 327 -12.69 6.63 -13.26
C TYR A 327 -13.32 5.49 -12.45
N ALA A 328 -12.55 4.49 -12.03
CA ALA A 328 -13.06 3.38 -11.21
C ALA A 328 -13.52 3.87 -9.82
N GLU A 329 -12.78 4.75 -9.16
CA GLU A 329 -13.17 5.36 -7.88
C GLU A 329 -14.47 6.17 -8.02
N ILE A 330 -14.54 7.05 -9.03
CA ILE A 330 -15.73 7.87 -9.29
C ILE A 330 -16.95 6.98 -9.61
N GLY A 331 -16.77 5.92 -10.41
CA GLY A 331 -17.83 4.95 -10.70
C GLY A 331 -18.36 4.26 -9.44
N LEU A 332 -17.46 3.86 -8.53
CA LEU A 332 -17.83 3.28 -7.23
C LEU A 332 -18.63 4.28 -6.38
N MET A 333 -18.30 5.57 -6.44
CA MET A 333 -19.02 6.62 -5.72
C MET A 333 -20.41 6.89 -6.30
N TYR A 334 -20.54 6.92 -7.63
CA TYR A 334 -21.85 7.01 -8.27
C TYR A 334 -22.77 5.85 -7.90
N SER A 335 -22.21 4.64 -7.76
CA SER A 335 -22.95 3.48 -7.26
C SER A 335 -23.41 3.66 -5.82
N GLN A 336 -22.59 4.25 -4.94
CA GLN A 336 -22.96 4.53 -3.55
C GLN A 336 -24.11 5.54 -3.43
N ILE A 337 -24.17 6.55 -4.29
CA ILE A 337 -25.28 7.53 -4.31
C ILE A 337 -26.52 7.05 -5.09
N GLY A 338 -26.48 5.82 -5.61
CA GLY A 338 -27.59 5.17 -6.32
C GLY A 338 -27.73 5.55 -7.79
N ASP A 339 -26.74 6.23 -8.39
CA ASP A 339 -26.70 6.52 -9.83
C ASP A 339 -25.96 5.39 -10.57
N GLN A 340 -26.69 4.30 -10.82
CA GLN A 340 -26.13 3.10 -11.45
C GLN A 340 -25.68 3.36 -12.90
N GLN A 341 -26.34 4.28 -13.61
CA GLN A 341 -26.01 4.57 -15.00
C GLN A 341 -24.65 5.26 -15.10
N LYS A 342 -24.40 6.31 -14.30
CA LYS A 342 -23.08 6.93 -14.25
C LYS A 342 -22.01 5.99 -13.72
N ALA A 343 -22.35 5.15 -12.73
CA ALA A 343 -21.43 4.15 -12.22
C ALA A 343 -20.91 3.23 -13.33
N LEU A 344 -21.81 2.70 -14.16
CA LEU A 344 -21.47 1.85 -15.31
C LEU A 344 -20.64 2.61 -16.35
N GLU A 345 -21.05 3.83 -16.72
CA GLU A 345 -20.31 4.66 -17.69
C GLU A 345 -18.84 4.86 -17.28
N PHE A 346 -18.61 5.20 -16.00
CA PHE A 346 -17.26 5.41 -15.50
C PHE A 346 -16.44 4.12 -15.39
N ILE A 347 -17.04 2.98 -15.07
CA ILE A 347 -16.35 1.68 -15.16
C ILE A 347 -15.92 1.39 -16.58
N GLU A 348 -16.81 1.58 -17.57
CA GLU A 348 -16.51 1.25 -18.96
C GLU A 348 -15.33 2.09 -19.47
N LYS A 349 -15.28 3.38 -19.10
CA LYS A 349 -14.13 4.24 -19.36
C LYS A 349 -12.86 3.72 -18.69
N ALA A 350 -12.93 3.36 -17.41
CA ALA A 350 -11.79 2.82 -16.67
C ALA A 350 -11.28 1.50 -17.29
N HIS A 351 -12.17 0.57 -17.59
CA HIS A 351 -11.83 -0.73 -18.17
C HIS A 351 -11.22 -0.60 -19.57
N LYS A 352 -11.83 0.24 -20.43
CA LYS A 352 -11.30 0.52 -21.76
C LYS A 352 -9.85 1.00 -21.68
N LEU A 353 -9.60 1.98 -20.81
CA LEU A 353 -8.28 2.55 -20.63
C LEU A 353 -7.26 1.50 -20.14
N GLN A 354 -7.63 0.66 -19.19
CA GLN A 354 -6.74 -0.41 -18.71
C GLN A 354 -6.40 -1.42 -19.81
N SER A 355 -7.40 -1.79 -20.61
CA SER A 355 -7.21 -2.75 -21.70
C SER A 355 -6.33 -2.24 -22.84
N GLU A 356 -6.26 -0.91 -23.01
CA GLU A 356 -5.53 -0.26 -24.12
C GLU A 356 -4.09 0.15 -23.74
N THR A 357 -3.77 0.30 -22.45
CA THR A 357 -2.56 1.04 -22.00
C THR A 357 -1.46 0.17 -21.39
N LEU A 358 -1.80 -0.99 -20.79
CA LEU A 358 -0.84 -1.83 -20.09
C LEU A 358 -1.24 -3.31 -20.19
N PRO A 359 -0.28 -4.26 -20.10
CA PRO A 359 -0.61 -5.68 -19.98
C PRO A 359 -1.54 -5.90 -18.78
N ASN A 360 -2.50 -6.82 -18.91
CA ASN A 360 -3.58 -7.10 -17.95
C ASN A 360 -3.17 -7.36 -16.48
N ASN A 361 -1.89 -7.38 -16.14
CA ASN A 361 -1.37 -7.83 -14.84
C ASN A 361 -0.35 -6.86 -14.19
N HIS A 362 -0.40 -5.56 -14.53
CA HIS A 362 0.44 -4.53 -13.91
C HIS A 362 0.04 -4.26 -12.45
N SER A 363 1.01 -4.08 -11.54
CA SER A 363 0.82 -3.82 -10.10
C SER A 363 -0.12 -2.66 -9.81
N ASP A 364 -0.02 -1.62 -10.64
CA ASP A 364 -0.75 -0.36 -10.48
C ASP A 364 -2.28 -0.49 -10.66
N PHE A 365 -2.76 -1.65 -11.15
CA PHE A 365 -4.20 -1.90 -11.31
C PHE A 365 -4.86 -2.67 -10.18
N ALA A 366 -4.12 -3.12 -9.15
CA ALA A 366 -4.69 -3.88 -8.04
C ALA A 366 -5.92 -3.17 -7.43
N GLN A 367 -5.77 -1.89 -7.09
CA GLN A 367 -6.86 -1.12 -6.50
C GLN A 367 -8.05 -0.96 -7.47
N SER A 368 -7.79 -0.82 -8.76
CA SER A 368 -8.85 -0.73 -9.77
C SER A 368 -9.62 -2.04 -9.91
N TYR A 369 -8.94 -3.19 -9.86
CA TYR A 369 -9.59 -4.50 -9.83
C TYR A 369 -10.48 -4.68 -8.60
N LYS A 370 -10.02 -4.24 -7.42
CA LYS A 370 -10.87 -4.22 -6.22
C LYS A 370 -12.13 -3.38 -6.44
N ASN A 371 -12.00 -2.20 -7.04
CA ASN A 371 -13.12 -1.29 -7.29
C ASN A 371 -14.11 -1.87 -8.30
N PHE A 372 -13.63 -2.49 -9.38
CA PHE A 372 -14.48 -3.20 -10.33
C PHE A 372 -15.21 -4.38 -9.69
N GLY A 373 -14.50 -5.20 -8.91
CA GLY A 373 -15.09 -6.29 -8.15
C GLY A 373 -16.22 -5.81 -7.25
N ASN A 374 -15.96 -4.76 -6.46
CA ASN A 374 -16.93 -4.16 -5.54
C ASN A 374 -18.17 -3.63 -6.25
N LEU A 375 -17.97 -3.04 -7.43
CA LEU A 375 -19.06 -2.45 -8.18
C LEU A 375 -19.91 -3.50 -8.87
N TYR A 376 -19.31 -4.50 -9.52
CA TYR A 376 -20.07 -5.64 -10.07
C TYR A 376 -20.79 -6.44 -8.98
N MET A 377 -20.20 -6.56 -7.79
CA MET A 377 -20.85 -7.14 -6.62
C MET A 377 -22.12 -6.35 -6.22
N LYS A 378 -22.06 -5.00 -6.23
CA LYS A 378 -23.23 -4.15 -5.97
C LYS A 378 -24.29 -4.21 -7.06
N LEU A 379 -23.88 -4.41 -8.31
CA LEU A 379 -24.77 -4.58 -9.45
C LEU A 379 -25.36 -6.00 -9.54
N GLY A 380 -24.88 -6.94 -8.73
CA GLY A 380 -25.34 -8.33 -8.70
C GLY A 380 -24.69 -9.25 -9.75
N ASP A 381 -23.74 -8.76 -10.54
CA ASP A 381 -22.98 -9.55 -11.50
C ASP A 381 -21.81 -10.25 -10.78
N LEU A 382 -22.14 -11.36 -10.10
CA LEU A 382 -21.20 -12.10 -9.26
C LEU A 382 -20.04 -12.72 -10.07
N ASP A 383 -20.25 -13.09 -11.33
CA ASP A 383 -19.22 -13.69 -12.19
C ASP A 383 -18.16 -12.68 -12.58
N LYS A 384 -18.55 -11.47 -12.98
CA LYS A 384 -17.58 -10.40 -13.23
C LYS A 384 -16.89 -9.97 -11.94
N ALA A 385 -17.63 -9.84 -10.85
CA ALA A 385 -17.04 -9.49 -9.56
C ALA A 385 -15.93 -10.46 -9.18
N LEU A 386 -16.21 -11.77 -9.28
CA LEU A 386 -15.25 -12.84 -9.03
C LEU A 386 -14.02 -12.72 -9.92
N SER A 387 -14.20 -12.57 -11.24
CA SER A 387 -13.08 -12.44 -12.18
C SER A 387 -12.13 -11.28 -11.83
N TYR A 388 -12.67 -10.13 -11.39
CA TYR A 388 -11.83 -9.01 -10.97
C TYR A 388 -11.14 -9.24 -9.63
N TYR A 389 -11.80 -9.86 -8.66
CA TYR A 389 -11.15 -10.22 -7.39
C TYR A 389 -10.06 -11.27 -7.56
N GLU A 390 -10.21 -12.23 -8.49
CA GLU A 390 -9.16 -13.20 -8.82
C GLU A 390 -7.94 -12.53 -9.47
N LYS A 391 -8.14 -11.54 -10.36
CA LYS A 391 -7.04 -10.73 -10.90
C LYS A 391 -6.34 -9.90 -9.83
N LEU A 392 -7.10 -9.33 -8.89
CA LEU A 392 -6.54 -8.64 -7.72
C LEU A 392 -5.68 -9.61 -6.90
N LEU A 393 -6.19 -10.80 -6.61
CA LEU A 393 -5.49 -11.81 -5.83
C LEU A 393 -4.18 -12.26 -6.51
N GLU A 394 -4.22 -12.53 -7.82
CA GLU A 394 -3.03 -12.88 -8.60
C GLU A 394 -1.98 -11.76 -8.53
N ASN A 395 -2.41 -10.50 -8.57
CA ASN A 395 -1.51 -9.35 -8.47
C ASN A 395 -0.87 -9.26 -7.09
N GLN A 396 -1.67 -9.34 -6.03
CA GLN A 396 -1.19 -9.26 -4.64
C GLN A 396 -0.19 -10.37 -4.32
N LEU A 397 -0.44 -11.61 -4.76
CA LEU A 397 0.43 -12.75 -4.48
C LEU A 397 1.80 -12.70 -5.17
N LYS A 398 2.04 -11.73 -6.07
CA LYS A 398 3.38 -11.51 -6.66
C LYS A 398 4.34 -10.81 -5.71
N THR A 399 3.82 -10.00 -4.78
CA THR A 399 4.63 -9.15 -3.90
C THR A 399 4.33 -9.37 -2.42
N LEU A 400 3.16 -9.91 -2.09
CA LEU A 400 2.70 -10.13 -0.72
C LEU A 400 2.58 -11.63 -0.43
N SER A 401 2.81 -12.02 0.83
CA SER A 401 2.61 -13.39 1.28
C SER A 401 1.11 -13.76 1.32
N SER A 402 0.80 -15.05 1.32
CA SER A 402 -0.58 -15.55 1.43
C SER A 402 -1.27 -15.17 2.73
N SER A 403 -0.51 -14.96 3.80
CA SER A 403 -0.99 -14.49 5.09
C SER A 403 -1.09 -12.96 5.17
N HIS A 404 -0.68 -12.19 4.16
CA HIS A 404 -0.81 -10.73 4.22
C HIS A 404 -2.28 -10.29 4.39
N PRO A 405 -2.62 -9.29 5.24
CA PRO A 405 -4.02 -8.91 5.52
C PRO A 405 -4.82 -8.56 4.28
N SER A 406 -4.19 -7.88 3.32
CA SER A 406 -4.84 -7.54 2.06
C SER A 406 -5.15 -8.75 1.19
N VAL A 407 -4.36 -9.82 1.28
CA VAL A 407 -4.59 -11.10 0.58
C VAL A 407 -5.68 -11.89 1.29
N ILE A 408 -5.62 -11.96 2.62
CA ILE A 408 -6.66 -12.57 3.46
C ILE A 408 -8.03 -11.91 3.18
N GLU A 409 -8.08 -10.58 3.13
CA GLU A 409 -9.31 -9.86 2.81
C GLU A 409 -9.81 -10.19 1.40
N THR A 410 -8.93 -10.31 0.41
CA THR A 410 -9.33 -10.76 -0.94
C THR A 410 -9.86 -12.20 -0.93
N TYR A 411 -9.23 -13.12 -0.18
CA TYR A 411 -9.78 -14.47 0.00
C TYR A 411 -11.17 -14.45 0.64
N ARG A 412 -11.37 -13.63 1.68
CA ARG A 412 -12.66 -13.45 2.36
C ARG A 412 -13.72 -12.95 1.39
N ILE A 413 -13.41 -11.92 0.63
CA ILE A 413 -14.30 -11.36 -0.39
C ILE A 413 -14.69 -12.43 -1.43
N ILE A 414 -13.71 -13.16 -1.97
CA ILE A 414 -13.96 -14.23 -2.94
C ILE A 414 -14.83 -15.34 -2.32
N GLY A 415 -14.55 -15.76 -1.09
CA GLY A 415 -15.35 -16.73 -0.34
C GLY A 415 -16.81 -16.28 -0.21
N HIS A 416 -17.06 -15.01 0.13
CA HIS A 416 -18.41 -14.46 0.17
C HIS A 416 -19.09 -14.39 -1.21
N VAL A 417 -18.34 -14.16 -2.29
CA VAL A 417 -18.88 -14.21 -3.66
C VAL A 417 -19.40 -15.61 -3.96
N TYR A 418 -18.61 -16.64 -3.70
CA TYR A 418 -19.02 -18.04 -3.88
C TYR A 418 -20.17 -18.44 -2.96
N TRP A 419 -20.18 -17.98 -1.70
CA TRP A 419 -21.28 -18.22 -0.77
C TRP A 419 -22.58 -17.60 -1.28
N LYS A 420 -22.57 -16.36 -1.80
CA LYS A 420 -23.73 -15.74 -2.46
C LYS A 420 -24.20 -16.51 -3.69
N LYS A 421 -23.27 -17.12 -4.45
CA LYS A 421 -23.59 -18.01 -5.58
C LYS A 421 -24.11 -19.38 -5.13
N ARG A 422 -24.15 -19.68 -3.83
CA ARG A 422 -24.44 -21.00 -3.23
C ARG A 422 -23.45 -22.10 -3.65
N ASP A 423 -22.23 -21.73 -4.05
CA ASP A 423 -21.15 -22.68 -4.23
C ASP A 423 -20.38 -22.83 -2.92
N PHE A 424 -20.96 -23.62 -2.01
CA PHE A 424 -20.41 -23.82 -0.67
C PHE A 424 -19.03 -24.50 -0.68
N ASN A 425 -18.71 -25.26 -1.72
CA ASN A 425 -17.44 -25.97 -1.82
C ASN A 425 -16.30 -24.99 -2.18
N GLN A 426 -16.52 -24.08 -3.13
CA GLN A 426 -15.54 -23.04 -3.41
C GLN A 426 -15.44 -22.04 -2.25
N ALA A 427 -16.57 -21.65 -1.66
CA ALA A 427 -16.57 -20.76 -0.50
C ALA A 427 -15.73 -21.33 0.66
N SER A 428 -15.83 -22.63 0.95
CA SER A 428 -15.07 -23.24 2.04
C SER A 428 -13.56 -23.24 1.76
N ILE A 429 -13.12 -23.46 0.51
CA ILE A 429 -11.70 -23.38 0.14
C ILE A 429 -11.14 -21.99 0.45
N TYR A 430 -11.85 -20.93 0.07
CA TYR A 430 -11.39 -19.56 0.30
C TYR A 430 -11.46 -19.15 1.77
N PHE A 431 -12.50 -19.56 2.52
CA PHE A 431 -12.54 -19.29 3.97
C PHE A 431 -11.52 -20.11 4.77
N ASN A 432 -11.14 -21.30 4.32
CA ASN A 432 -10.01 -22.01 4.92
C ASN A 432 -8.69 -21.27 4.66
N LYS A 433 -8.48 -20.69 3.47
CA LYS A 433 -7.31 -19.82 3.20
C LYS A 433 -7.29 -18.57 4.08
N VAL A 434 -8.46 -18.00 4.41
CA VAL A 434 -8.58 -16.93 5.41
C VAL A 434 -8.13 -17.45 6.77
N LEU A 435 -8.67 -18.58 7.23
CA LEU A 435 -8.30 -19.18 8.51
C LEU A 435 -6.79 -19.48 8.61
N ASP A 436 -6.20 -20.10 7.58
CA ASP A 436 -4.77 -20.41 7.53
C ASP A 436 -3.92 -19.13 7.63
N GLY A 437 -4.30 -18.07 6.90
CA GLY A 437 -3.62 -16.79 6.95
C GLY A 437 -3.72 -16.08 8.31
N GLU A 438 -4.90 -16.13 8.95
CA GLU A 438 -5.08 -15.58 10.30
C GLU A 438 -4.31 -16.41 11.33
N LEU A 439 -4.27 -17.74 11.23
CA LEU A 439 -3.47 -18.60 12.12
C LEU A 439 -1.96 -18.30 12.08
N GLU A 440 -1.44 -17.92 10.91
CA GLU A 440 -0.03 -17.53 10.77
C GLU A 440 0.30 -16.20 11.44
N ARG A 441 -0.68 -15.29 11.55
CA ARG A 441 -0.47 -13.91 12.01
C ARG A 441 -0.92 -13.64 13.43
N SER A 442 -1.99 -14.31 13.83
CA SER A 442 -2.71 -14.02 15.05
C SER A 442 -2.33 -14.99 16.16
N LYS A 443 -2.34 -14.48 17.39
CA LYS A 443 -2.24 -15.32 18.58
C LYS A 443 -3.61 -15.90 18.92
N PRO A 444 -3.66 -17.03 19.65
CA PRO A 444 -4.89 -17.49 20.27
C PRO A 444 -5.53 -16.34 21.08
N GLY A 445 -6.82 -16.13 20.87
CA GLY A 445 -7.59 -15.01 21.38
C GLY A 445 -7.88 -13.89 20.37
N ASP A 446 -7.13 -13.75 19.28
CA ASP A 446 -7.30 -12.59 18.40
C ASP A 446 -8.67 -12.59 17.68
N SER A 447 -9.33 -11.41 17.65
CA SER A 447 -10.65 -11.22 17.04
C SER A 447 -10.76 -11.67 15.56
N PRO A 448 -9.76 -11.42 14.69
CA PRO A 448 -9.77 -11.93 13.31
C PRO A 448 -9.85 -13.47 13.23
N LEU A 449 -9.19 -14.18 14.14
CA LEU A 449 -9.20 -15.64 14.17
C LEU A 449 -10.58 -16.19 14.60
N SER A 450 -11.21 -15.57 15.61
CA SER A 450 -12.60 -15.89 15.98
C SER A 450 -13.55 -15.64 14.81
N SER A 451 -13.41 -14.52 14.11
CA SER A 451 -14.24 -14.19 12.94
C SER A 451 -14.08 -15.21 11.81
N ALA A 452 -12.86 -15.70 11.56
CA ALA A 452 -12.61 -16.75 10.57
C ALA A 452 -13.29 -18.07 10.93
N TYR A 453 -13.19 -18.51 12.19
CA TYR A 453 -13.90 -19.70 12.67
C TYR A 453 -15.41 -19.55 12.57
N LYS A 454 -15.95 -18.41 13.02
CA LYS A 454 -17.37 -18.11 12.92
C LYS A 454 -17.88 -18.16 11.48
N THR A 455 -17.15 -17.55 10.55
CA THR A 455 -17.52 -17.52 9.11
C THR A 455 -17.57 -18.94 8.52
N LEU A 456 -16.63 -19.80 8.87
CA LEU A 456 -16.66 -21.22 8.47
C LEU A 456 -17.84 -21.96 9.11
N GLY A 457 -18.10 -21.73 10.39
CA GLY A 457 -19.27 -22.29 11.09
C GLY A 457 -20.59 -21.92 10.39
N GLU A 458 -20.77 -20.64 10.07
CA GLU A 458 -21.94 -20.12 9.34
C GLU A 458 -22.06 -20.75 7.95
N LEU A 459 -20.96 -20.84 7.20
CA LEU A 459 -20.96 -21.45 5.87
C LEU A 459 -21.42 -22.91 5.92
N TYR A 460 -20.87 -23.71 6.84
CA TYR A 460 -21.22 -25.13 6.96
C TYR A 460 -22.65 -25.33 7.48
N PHE A 461 -23.12 -24.45 8.37
CA PHE A 461 -24.50 -24.47 8.82
C PHE A 461 -25.49 -24.14 7.69
N ASP A 462 -25.18 -23.14 6.87
CA ASP A 462 -25.95 -22.81 5.66
C ASP A 462 -25.94 -23.97 4.64
N LYS A 463 -24.77 -24.58 4.43
CA LYS A 463 -24.61 -25.75 3.56
C LYS A 463 -25.46 -26.92 4.06
N TYR A 464 -25.50 -27.16 5.38
CA TYR A 464 -26.42 -28.12 5.99
C TYR A 464 -27.88 -27.76 5.75
N ASN A 465 -28.29 -26.50 5.93
CA ASN A 465 -29.67 -26.09 5.71
C ASN A 465 -30.13 -26.28 4.25
N VAL A 466 -29.20 -26.35 3.29
CA VAL A 466 -29.49 -26.66 1.88
C VAL A 466 -29.46 -28.15 1.56
N HIS A 467 -28.48 -28.89 2.09
CA HIS A 467 -28.24 -30.30 1.69
C HIS A 467 -28.67 -31.34 2.72
N LEU A 468 -28.96 -30.93 3.95
CA LEU A 468 -29.34 -31.76 5.10
C LEU A 468 -28.33 -32.88 5.41
N ASN A 469 -27.05 -32.63 5.14
CA ASN A 469 -25.96 -33.57 5.38
C ASN A 469 -25.38 -33.39 6.79
N GLU A 470 -25.48 -34.42 7.62
CA GLU A 470 -25.02 -34.36 9.02
C GLU A 470 -23.52 -34.07 9.17
N ASN A 471 -22.70 -34.41 8.18
CA ASN A 471 -21.27 -34.08 8.22
C ASN A 471 -21.05 -32.56 8.19
N ASP A 472 -21.82 -31.83 7.38
CA ASP A 472 -21.72 -30.36 7.33
C ASP A 472 -22.18 -29.74 8.67
N LEU A 473 -23.16 -30.35 9.35
CA LEU A 473 -23.58 -29.92 10.69
C LEU A 473 -22.52 -30.20 11.77
N ASN A 474 -21.76 -31.30 11.63
CA ASN A 474 -20.61 -31.59 12.50
C ASN A 474 -19.48 -30.58 12.30
N ASP A 475 -19.18 -30.24 11.04
CA ASP A 475 -18.16 -29.26 10.69
C ASP A 475 -18.55 -27.88 11.24
N ALA A 476 -19.82 -27.48 11.08
CA ALA A 476 -20.34 -26.24 11.65
C ALA A 476 -20.13 -26.18 13.17
N LEU A 477 -20.54 -27.24 13.89
CA LEU A 477 -20.38 -27.33 15.34
C LEU A 477 -18.90 -27.19 15.75
N ASN A 478 -18.01 -27.90 15.06
CA ASN A 478 -16.57 -27.86 15.35
C ASN A 478 -16.00 -26.43 15.20
N PHE A 479 -16.36 -25.74 14.13
CA PHE A 479 -15.91 -24.36 13.91
C PHE A 479 -16.48 -23.38 14.93
N TYR A 480 -17.76 -23.49 15.30
CA TYR A 480 -18.32 -22.65 16.36
C TYR A 480 -17.71 -22.91 17.73
N LEU A 481 -17.39 -24.17 18.06
CA LEU A 481 -16.67 -24.50 19.30
C LEU A 481 -15.26 -23.88 19.32
N LYS A 482 -14.51 -23.95 18.21
CA LYS A 482 -13.22 -23.27 18.11
C LYS A 482 -13.33 -21.75 18.23
N CYS A 483 -14.37 -21.17 17.64
CA CYS A 483 -14.68 -19.74 17.82
C CYS A 483 -14.89 -19.41 19.30
N LEU A 484 -15.67 -20.24 20.01
CA LEU A 484 -15.97 -20.05 21.43
C LEU A 484 -14.71 -20.19 22.29
N GLU A 485 -13.90 -21.22 22.06
CA GLU A 485 -12.63 -21.42 22.74
C GLU A 485 -11.72 -20.18 22.58
N ASN A 486 -11.60 -19.67 21.34
CA ASN A 486 -10.79 -18.50 21.04
C ASN A 486 -11.31 -17.22 21.72
N GLU A 487 -12.63 -16.97 21.70
CA GLU A 487 -13.22 -15.81 22.39
C GLU A 487 -13.05 -15.88 23.92
N LEU A 488 -13.20 -17.08 24.51
CA LEU A 488 -13.04 -17.27 25.96
C LEU A 488 -11.61 -17.01 26.47
N GLU A 489 -10.60 -17.15 25.60
CA GLU A 489 -9.20 -16.85 25.97
C GLU A 489 -8.93 -15.35 26.18
N THR A 490 -9.75 -14.44 25.63
CA THR A 490 -9.55 -12.98 25.74
C THR A 490 -10.31 -12.28 26.87
N LYS A 491 -11.38 -12.91 27.38
CA LYS A 491 -12.27 -12.49 28.48
C LYS A 491 -12.78 -11.04 28.48
N LEU A 492 -14.10 -10.92 28.35
CA LEU A 492 -15.02 -10.47 29.41
C LEU A 492 -16.37 -11.19 29.23
N TYR A 493 -16.94 -11.70 30.33
CA TYR A 493 -18.11 -12.61 30.38
C TYR A 493 -19.46 -11.98 30.00
N GLU A 494 -19.48 -10.82 29.33
CA GLU A 494 -20.68 -10.02 29.11
C GLU A 494 -20.76 -9.42 27.69
N ASP A 495 -20.23 -10.12 26.69
CA ASP A 495 -20.37 -9.70 25.29
C ASP A 495 -21.61 -10.35 24.65
N GLU A 496 -22.43 -9.54 23.98
CA GLU A 496 -23.60 -9.98 23.21
C GLU A 496 -23.17 -10.96 22.09
N SER A 497 -21.92 -10.87 21.64
CA SER A 497 -21.33 -11.83 20.69
C SER A 497 -21.26 -13.26 21.24
N LEU A 498 -20.86 -13.42 22.50
CA LEU A 498 -20.75 -14.71 23.18
C LEU A 498 -22.11 -15.36 23.35
N ILE A 499 -23.13 -14.58 23.75
CA ILE A 499 -24.51 -15.08 23.89
C ILE A 499 -25.01 -15.68 22.58
N ASN A 500 -24.87 -14.93 21.47
CA ASN A 500 -25.25 -15.43 20.15
C ASN A 500 -24.51 -16.72 19.77
N LEU A 501 -23.25 -16.88 20.19
CA LEU A 501 -22.46 -18.07 19.91
C LEU A 501 -22.95 -19.29 20.73
N TYR A 502 -23.25 -19.10 22.02
CA TYR A 502 -23.88 -20.13 22.86
C TYR A 502 -25.23 -20.58 22.29
N GLU A 503 -26.08 -19.64 21.87
CA GLU A 503 -27.39 -19.96 21.25
C GLU A 503 -27.24 -20.78 19.97
N VAL A 504 -26.35 -20.38 19.06
CA VAL A 504 -26.12 -21.10 17.80
C VAL A 504 -25.58 -22.52 18.05
N ILE A 505 -24.67 -22.69 19.00
CA ILE A 505 -24.17 -24.02 19.39
C ILE A 505 -25.30 -24.87 19.99
N GLY A 506 -26.14 -24.27 20.85
CA GLY A 506 -27.34 -24.91 21.42
C GLY A 506 -28.32 -25.37 20.35
N ASP A 507 -28.58 -24.55 19.34
CA ASP A 507 -29.44 -24.85 18.18
C ASP A 507 -28.88 -26.01 17.35
N ILE A 508 -27.57 -26.05 17.13
CA ILE A 508 -26.91 -27.13 16.41
C ILE A 508 -27.00 -28.45 17.20
N CYS A 509 -26.73 -28.42 18.52
CA CYS A 509 -26.89 -29.57 19.39
C CYS A 509 -28.35 -30.09 19.38
N PHE A 510 -29.34 -29.18 19.39
CA PHE A 510 -30.75 -29.54 19.27
C PHE A 510 -31.05 -30.25 17.95
N LYS A 511 -30.58 -29.71 16.82
CA LYS A 511 -30.73 -30.30 15.49
C LYS A 511 -30.04 -31.67 15.37
N LYS A 512 -28.97 -31.90 16.14
CA LYS A 512 -28.28 -33.21 16.25
C LYS A 512 -28.95 -34.18 17.23
N HIS A 513 -30.07 -33.80 17.86
CA HIS A 513 -30.76 -34.56 18.90
C HIS A 513 -29.95 -34.78 20.19
N ASP A 514 -28.93 -33.95 20.45
CA ASP A 514 -28.22 -33.91 21.72
C ASP A 514 -28.86 -32.87 22.65
N PHE A 515 -30.03 -33.21 23.17
CA PHE A 515 -30.86 -32.29 23.97
C PHE A 515 -30.21 -31.92 25.31
N ASN A 516 -29.40 -32.81 25.88
CA ASN A 516 -28.70 -32.51 27.13
C ASN A 516 -27.64 -31.43 26.91
N GLN A 517 -26.83 -31.58 25.86
CA GLN A 517 -25.81 -30.59 25.54
C GLN A 517 -26.44 -29.28 25.06
N SER A 518 -27.50 -29.35 24.27
CA SER A 518 -28.29 -28.17 23.87
C SER A 518 -28.78 -27.37 25.07
N LEU A 519 -29.34 -28.04 26.08
CA LEU A 519 -29.78 -27.40 27.32
C LEU A 519 -28.63 -26.78 28.12
N VAL A 520 -27.42 -27.36 28.07
CA VAL A 520 -26.24 -26.78 28.72
C VAL A 520 -25.83 -25.46 28.06
N TYR A 521 -25.91 -25.35 26.73
CA TYR A 521 -25.56 -24.11 26.03
C TYR A 521 -26.63 -23.01 26.15
N TYR A 522 -27.91 -23.37 26.31
CA TYR A 522 -28.98 -22.39 26.52
C TYR A 522 -29.06 -21.83 27.94
N ASN A 523 -28.53 -22.54 28.94
CA ASN A 523 -28.47 -22.09 30.34
C ASN A 523 -27.19 -21.32 30.62
#